data_AF-A0A7K2QBX8-F1
#
_entry.id   AF-A0A7K2QBX8-F1
#
_cell.length_a   1.000
_cell.length_b   1.000
_cell.length_c   1.000
_cell.angle_alpha   90.00
_cell.angle_beta   90.00
_cell.angle_gamma   90.00
#
_symmetry.space_group_name_H-M   'P 1'
#
loop_
_entity.id
_entity.type
_entity.pdbx_description
1 polymer ?
#
loop_
_entity_poly.entity_id
_entity_poly.type
_entity_poly.pdbx_seq_one_letter_code
_entity_poly.pdbx_strand_id
1 'polypeptide(L)'
;RARGLDSAPFGGLPGLAWAVLAARTVREADDLPPEALLREFFGTWAAWDWRDPIALHGPSPHTPASASPGPDDPVTVLTPSEPVRSCTPQVGPALRDLLGRELYEAWEGPQAGPPPLHRRHAAWAVVTVRGAVPPEFEESLGRMRGRMRALLGALEAG
;
A
#
# COMPACT_ATOMS: atom_id res chain seq x y z
N ARG A 1 4.12 3.29 7.94
CA ARG A 1 3.41 4.36 8.71
C ARG A 1 4.05 5.74 8.56
N ALA A 2 5.29 5.97 9.00
CA ALA A 2 5.91 7.31 8.96
C ALA A 2 5.94 7.97 7.57
N ARG A 3 5.96 7.16 6.50
CA ARG A 3 5.95 7.60 5.10
C ARG A 3 4.55 7.74 4.47
N GLY A 4 3.47 7.57 5.24
CA GLY A 4 2.10 7.69 4.73
C GLY A 4 1.57 6.50 3.92
N LEU A 5 2.36 5.44 3.73
CA LEU A 5 1.99 4.28 2.90
C LEU A 5 1.07 3.24 3.58
N ASP A 6 1.01 3.22 4.91
CA ASP A 6 0.21 2.25 5.70
C ASP A 6 -1.12 2.89 6.09
N SER A 7 -2.10 2.85 5.16
CA SER A 7 -3.36 3.56 5.31
C SER A 7 -4.45 3.07 4.34
N ALA A 8 -4.94 1.84 4.51
CA ALA A 8 -5.90 1.23 3.59
C ALA A 8 -7.15 2.09 3.26
N PRO A 9 -7.83 2.78 4.21
CA PRO A 9 -8.97 3.63 3.88
C PRO A 9 -8.62 4.83 2.97
N PHE A 10 -7.34 5.18 2.87
CA PHE A 10 -6.82 6.31 2.09
C PHE A 10 -6.03 5.83 0.87
N GLY A 11 -6.32 4.62 0.40
CA GLY A 11 -5.67 3.99 -0.74
C GLY A 11 -4.40 3.23 -0.40
N GLY A 12 -3.83 3.39 0.80
CA GLY A 12 -2.60 2.78 1.30
C GLY A 12 -2.57 1.25 1.26
N LEU A 13 -1.37 0.68 1.43
CA LEU A 13 -1.22 -0.74 1.67
C LEU A 13 -1.75 -1.09 3.08
N PRO A 14 -2.60 -2.13 3.22
CA PRO A 14 -3.02 -2.61 4.53
C PRO A 14 -1.89 -3.37 5.22
N GLY A 15 -1.99 -3.51 6.54
CA GLY A 15 -1.02 -4.29 7.33
C GLY A 15 -0.83 -5.73 6.82
N LEU A 16 -1.89 -6.37 6.30
CA LEU A 16 -1.78 -7.71 5.72
C LEU A 16 -0.90 -7.73 4.46
N ALA A 17 -1.00 -6.72 3.59
CA ALA A 17 -0.15 -6.65 2.40
C ALA A 17 1.32 -6.51 2.82
N TRP A 18 1.62 -5.62 3.76
CA TRP A 18 2.97 -5.49 4.32
C TRP A 18 3.51 -6.79 4.92
N ALA A 19 2.66 -7.55 5.63
CA ALA A 19 3.03 -8.84 6.19
C ALA A 19 3.36 -9.86 5.10
N VAL A 20 2.60 -9.90 3.99
CA VAL A 20 2.89 -10.77 2.84
C VAL A 20 4.23 -10.41 2.19
N LEU A 21 4.50 -9.13 1.94
CA LEU A 21 5.78 -8.67 1.38
C LEU A 21 6.96 -9.09 2.26
N ALA A 22 6.85 -8.85 3.57
CA ALA A 22 7.89 -9.20 4.54
C ALA A 22 8.10 -10.72 4.64
N ALA A 23 7.01 -11.48 4.74
CA ALA A 23 7.08 -12.94 4.85
C ALA A 23 7.66 -13.59 3.59
N ARG A 24 7.32 -13.07 2.40
CA ARG A 24 7.92 -13.53 1.15
C ARG A 24 9.43 -13.25 1.09
N THR A 25 9.84 -12.04 1.49
CA THR A 25 11.27 -11.67 1.56
C THR A 25 12.04 -12.62 2.48
N VAL A 26 11.52 -12.90 3.68
CA VAL A 26 12.17 -13.82 4.64
C VAL A 26 12.23 -15.25 4.11
N ARG A 27 11.20 -15.71 3.39
CA ARG A 27 11.16 -17.08 2.84
C ARG A 27 12.08 -17.29 1.65
N GLU A 28 12.33 -16.25 0.87
CA GLU A 28 13.19 -16.30 -0.32
C GLU A 28 14.66 -16.01 0.02
N ALA A 29 14.94 -15.49 1.23
CA ALA A 29 16.30 -15.23 1.71
C ALA A 29 16.95 -16.44 2.39
N ASP A 30 18.23 -16.69 2.10
CA ASP A 30 19.05 -17.75 2.73
C ASP A 30 19.51 -17.37 4.15
N ASP A 31 18.58 -17.35 5.12
CA ASP A 31 18.83 -17.10 6.56
C ASP A 31 19.73 -15.87 6.84
N LEU A 32 19.39 -14.76 6.17
CA LEU A 32 20.11 -13.50 6.28
C LEU A 32 19.93 -12.83 7.66
N PRO A 33 20.93 -12.09 8.16
CA PRO A 33 20.76 -11.28 9.37
C PRO A 33 19.72 -10.15 9.15
N PRO A 34 19.11 -9.61 10.21
CA PRO A 34 18.02 -8.64 10.11
C PRO A 34 18.30 -7.41 9.22
N GLU A 35 19.50 -6.84 9.30
CA GLU A 35 19.90 -5.67 8.50
C GLU A 35 20.02 -6.02 7.01
N ALA A 36 20.43 -7.24 6.70
CA ALA A 36 20.50 -7.73 5.33
C ALA A 36 19.10 -8.04 4.80
N LEU A 37 18.20 -8.62 5.62
CA LEU A 37 16.78 -8.81 5.27
C LEU A 37 16.06 -7.49 4.97
N LEU A 38 16.34 -6.42 5.71
CA LEU A 38 15.76 -5.11 5.44
C LEU A 38 16.23 -4.54 4.10
N ARG A 39 17.52 -4.67 3.79
CA ARG A 39 18.07 -4.26 2.49
C ARG A 39 17.47 -5.09 1.36
N GLU A 40 17.33 -6.39 1.57
CA GLU A 40 16.70 -7.32 0.62
C GLU A 40 15.23 -6.96 0.37
N PHE A 41 14.48 -6.67 1.44
CA PHE A 41 13.09 -6.21 1.36
C PHE A 41 12.98 -4.97 0.47
N PHE A 42 13.74 -3.91 0.79
CA PHE A 42 13.64 -2.68 0.02
C PHE A 42 14.12 -2.86 -1.42
N GLY A 43 15.21 -3.60 -1.64
CA GLY A 43 15.73 -3.87 -2.98
C GLY A 43 14.75 -4.66 -3.85
N THR A 44 14.23 -5.77 -3.33
CA THR A 44 13.25 -6.61 -4.04
C THR A 44 12.00 -5.83 -4.40
N TRP A 45 11.40 -5.11 -3.45
CA TRP A 45 10.14 -4.41 -3.71
C TRP A 45 10.31 -3.09 -4.47
N ALA A 46 11.48 -2.43 -4.40
CA ALA A 46 11.78 -1.27 -5.23
C ALA A 46 11.94 -1.65 -6.72
N ALA A 47 12.47 -2.84 -6.99
CA ALA A 47 12.68 -3.35 -8.35
C ALA A 47 11.50 -4.17 -8.90
N TRP A 48 10.48 -4.45 -8.08
CA TRP A 48 9.35 -5.29 -8.47
C TRP A 48 8.51 -4.67 -9.58
N ASP A 49 8.13 -5.47 -10.59
CA ASP A 49 7.09 -5.08 -11.54
C ASP A 49 5.73 -5.20 -10.85
N TRP A 50 5.18 -4.07 -10.41
CA TRP A 50 3.92 -4.02 -9.65
C TRP A 50 2.69 -4.57 -10.39
N ARG A 51 2.79 -4.81 -11.70
CA ARG A 51 1.77 -5.51 -12.49
C ARG A 51 1.74 -7.01 -12.19
N ASP A 52 2.86 -7.58 -11.74
CA ASP A 52 2.95 -8.97 -11.36
C ASP A 52 2.34 -9.17 -9.96
N PRO A 53 1.38 -10.11 -9.82
CA PRO A 53 0.70 -10.34 -8.56
C PRO A 53 1.64 -10.95 -7.52
N ILE A 54 1.48 -10.51 -6.28
CA ILE A 54 2.32 -10.92 -5.16
C ILE A 54 1.52 -11.86 -4.27
N ALA A 55 1.97 -13.10 -4.17
CA ALA A 55 1.40 -14.11 -3.31
C ALA A 55 2.46 -14.64 -2.35
N LEU A 56 2.06 -14.99 -1.12
CA LEU A 56 2.98 -15.62 -0.17
C LEU A 56 3.34 -17.05 -0.62
N HIS A 57 2.39 -17.75 -1.21
CA HIS A 57 2.57 -19.09 -1.77
C HIS A 57 2.51 -18.99 -3.29
N GLY A 58 3.25 -19.83 -4.02
CA GLY A 58 3.18 -19.89 -5.47
C GLY A 58 1.75 -20.13 -5.97
N PRO A 59 1.49 -19.96 -7.27
CA PRO A 59 0.15 -20.10 -7.83
C PRO A 59 -0.49 -21.44 -7.42
N SER A 60 -1.64 -21.39 -6.76
CA SER A 60 -2.41 -22.57 -6.38
C SER A 60 -3.30 -22.98 -7.56
N PRO A 61 -3.48 -24.29 -7.84
CA PRO A 61 -4.45 -24.75 -8.84
C PRO A 61 -5.90 -24.36 -8.48
N HIS A 62 -6.15 -23.91 -7.25
CA HIS A 62 -7.44 -23.43 -6.78
C HIS A 62 -7.57 -21.91 -6.74
N THR A 63 -6.56 -21.15 -7.19
CA THR A 63 -6.63 -19.69 -7.22
C THR A 63 -7.79 -19.26 -8.15
N PRO A 64 -8.85 -18.64 -7.61
CA PRO A 64 -10.00 -18.26 -8.42
C PRO A 64 -9.64 -17.12 -9.37
N ALA A 65 -10.30 -17.04 -10.53
CA ALA A 65 -10.09 -15.97 -11.51
C ALA A 65 -10.24 -14.55 -10.91
N SER A 66 -11.05 -14.39 -9.85
CA SER A 66 -11.21 -13.14 -9.10
C SER A 66 -9.97 -12.70 -8.31
N ALA A 67 -8.97 -13.57 -8.18
CA ALA A 67 -7.65 -13.25 -7.63
C ALA A 67 -6.63 -12.95 -8.72
N SER A 68 -7.00 -13.08 -10.01
CA SER A 68 -6.16 -12.60 -11.10
C SER A 68 -6.22 -11.07 -11.13
N PRO A 69 -5.08 -10.39 -11.24
CA PRO A 69 -5.06 -8.94 -11.39
C PRO A 69 -5.88 -8.54 -12.63
N GLY A 70 -6.73 -7.53 -12.49
CA GLY A 70 -7.27 -6.82 -13.64
C GLY A 70 -6.13 -6.18 -14.43
N PRO A 71 -6.30 -5.96 -15.75
CA PRO A 71 -5.26 -5.35 -16.58
C PRO A 71 -4.84 -3.95 -16.10
N ASP A 72 -5.69 -3.29 -15.31
CA ASP A 72 -5.49 -1.93 -14.80
C ASP A 72 -5.21 -1.90 -13.29
N ASP A 73 -5.08 -3.04 -12.61
CA ASP A 73 -4.81 -3.09 -11.17
C ASP A 73 -3.35 -2.65 -10.88
N PRO A 74 -3.12 -1.52 -10.19
CA PRO A 74 -1.76 -0.97 -10.05
C PRO A 74 -0.85 -1.78 -9.14
N VAL A 75 -1.42 -2.47 -8.16
CA VAL A 75 -0.74 -3.33 -7.18
C VAL A 75 -1.68 -4.45 -6.75
N THR A 76 -1.27 -5.70 -6.90
CA THR A 76 -2.05 -6.86 -6.47
C THR A 76 -1.28 -7.70 -5.45
N VAL A 77 -1.70 -7.65 -4.18
CA VAL A 77 -1.21 -8.52 -3.11
C VAL A 77 -2.31 -9.47 -2.68
N LEU A 78 -2.04 -10.78 -2.74
CA LEU A 78 -3.01 -11.82 -2.43
C LEU A 78 -3.00 -12.22 -0.95
N THR A 79 -4.17 -12.50 -0.40
CA THR A 79 -4.30 -13.12 0.92
C THR A 79 -3.63 -14.49 0.93
N PRO A 80 -2.95 -14.88 2.03
CA PRO A 80 -2.20 -16.13 2.08
C PRO A 80 -3.07 -17.38 2.22
N SER A 81 -4.32 -17.22 2.69
CA SER A 81 -5.24 -18.33 2.98
C SER A 81 -6.48 -18.29 2.09
N GLU A 82 -7.09 -19.45 1.86
CA GLU A 82 -8.35 -19.58 1.14
C GLU A 82 -9.53 -18.95 1.93
N PRO A 83 -10.47 -18.27 1.26
CA PRO A 83 -10.50 -18.03 -0.19
C PRO A 83 -9.50 -16.93 -0.61
N VAL A 84 -8.58 -17.24 -1.54
CA VAL A 84 -7.53 -16.28 -1.96
C VAL A 84 -8.15 -15.09 -2.69
N ARG A 85 -7.85 -13.86 -2.24
CA ARG A 85 -8.36 -12.60 -2.82
C ARG A 85 -7.27 -11.53 -2.83
N SER A 86 -7.42 -10.51 -3.67
CA SER A 86 -6.62 -9.29 -3.54
C SER A 86 -6.97 -8.57 -2.23
N CYS A 87 -5.95 -8.20 -1.45
CA CYS A 87 -6.09 -7.33 -0.28
C CYS A 87 -5.69 -5.87 -0.57
N THR A 88 -5.41 -5.54 -1.84
CA THR A 88 -5.04 -4.19 -2.28
C THR A 88 -5.98 -3.57 -3.32
N PRO A 89 -7.29 -3.90 -3.42
CA PRO A 89 -8.17 -3.33 -4.46
C PRO A 89 -8.32 -1.80 -4.36
N GLN A 90 -7.99 -1.21 -3.20
CA GLN A 90 -8.02 0.23 -2.99
C GLN A 90 -6.81 0.97 -3.58
N VAL A 91 -5.72 0.28 -3.93
CA VAL A 91 -4.46 0.93 -4.33
C VAL A 91 -4.59 1.52 -5.73
N GLY A 92 -4.39 2.84 -5.84
CA GLY A 92 -4.39 3.57 -7.11
C GLY A 92 -2.98 3.73 -7.71
N PRO A 93 -2.87 4.16 -8.98
CA PRO A 93 -1.59 4.38 -9.67
C PRO A 93 -0.69 5.39 -8.94
N ALA A 94 -1.27 6.47 -8.40
CA ALA A 94 -0.51 7.50 -7.69
C ALA A 94 0.13 6.94 -6.41
N LEU A 95 -0.56 6.04 -5.71
CA LEU A 95 0.05 5.35 -4.58
C LEU A 95 1.12 4.36 -5.02
N ARG A 96 0.91 3.60 -6.11
CA ARG A 96 1.95 2.72 -6.65
C ARG A 96 3.24 3.50 -6.94
N ASP A 97 3.13 4.69 -7.54
CA ASP A 97 4.31 5.56 -7.76
C ASP A 97 5.00 5.98 -6.47
N LEU A 98 4.21 6.39 -5.49
CA LEU A 98 4.76 6.76 -4.19
C LEU A 98 5.41 5.56 -3.50
N LEU A 99 4.79 4.38 -3.57
CA LEU A 99 5.30 3.13 -3.01
C LEU A 99 6.66 2.78 -3.61
N GLY A 100 6.77 2.76 -4.95
CA GLY A 100 8.03 2.48 -5.63
C GLY A 100 9.13 3.47 -5.26
N ARG A 101 8.81 4.79 -5.25
CA ARG A 101 9.75 5.83 -4.85
C ARG A 101 10.24 5.67 -3.41
N GLU A 102 9.34 5.45 -2.46
CA GLU A 102 9.69 5.30 -1.05
C GLU A 102 10.52 4.05 -0.77
N LEU A 103 10.21 2.95 -1.45
CA LEU A 103 11.00 1.71 -1.35
C LEU A 103 12.40 1.89 -1.94
N TYR A 104 12.50 2.56 -3.09
CA TYR A 104 13.79 2.89 -3.71
C TYR A 104 14.63 3.82 -2.83
N GLU A 105 14.04 4.90 -2.31
CA GLU A 105 14.71 5.81 -1.37
C GLU A 105 15.20 5.07 -0.11
N ALA A 106 14.41 4.13 0.41
CA ALA A 106 14.79 3.35 1.58
C ALA A 106 15.90 2.32 1.28
N TRP A 107 15.94 1.79 0.05
CA TRP A 107 17.02 0.90 -0.41
C TRP A 107 18.36 1.64 -0.54
N GLU A 108 18.35 2.85 -1.12
CA GLU A 108 19.54 3.72 -1.22
C GLU A 108 20.07 4.15 0.16
N GLY A 109 19.17 4.34 1.13
CA GLY A 109 19.55 4.68 2.50
C GLY A 109 18.33 4.85 3.41
N PRO A 110 18.20 4.08 4.51
CA PRO A 110 17.07 4.22 5.42
C PRO A 110 17.00 5.63 6.02
N GLN A 111 15.97 6.39 5.65
CA GLN A 111 15.74 7.72 6.22
C GLN A 111 14.89 7.62 7.49
N ALA A 112 15.34 8.28 8.55
CA ALA A 112 14.56 8.41 9.77
C ALA A 112 13.45 9.45 9.59
N GLY A 113 12.22 9.07 9.96
CA GLY A 113 11.11 10.01 10.15
C GLY A 113 10.26 10.31 8.90
N PRO A 114 9.21 11.15 9.08
CA PRO A 114 8.33 11.54 8.00
C PRO A 114 9.06 12.46 7.02
N PRO A 115 8.79 12.36 5.71
CA PRO A 115 9.38 13.25 4.74
C PRO A 115 8.85 14.67 4.93
N PRO A 116 9.59 15.71 4.50
CA PRO A 116 9.11 17.08 4.53
C PRO A 116 8.05 17.27 3.45
N LEU A 117 6.82 16.83 3.76
CA LEU A 117 5.69 16.77 2.84
C LEU A 117 5.52 18.09 2.09
N HIS A 118 5.50 19.22 2.81
CA HIS A 118 5.39 20.59 2.28
C HIS A 118 6.42 20.97 1.18
N ARG A 119 7.54 20.24 1.06
CA ARG A 119 8.56 20.46 0.01
C ARG A 119 8.40 19.51 -1.18
N ARG A 120 7.63 18.44 -1.02
CA ARG A 120 7.48 17.38 -2.02
C ARG A 120 6.33 17.62 -3.00
N HIS A 121 5.30 18.34 -2.57
CA HIS A 121 4.14 18.61 -3.40
C HIS A 121 3.97 20.11 -3.65
N ALA A 122 3.73 20.46 -4.91
CA ALA A 122 3.49 21.83 -5.33
C ALA A 122 2.12 22.36 -4.86
N ALA A 123 1.17 21.48 -4.57
CA ALA A 123 -0.19 21.82 -4.15
C ALA A 123 -0.72 20.86 -3.08
N TRP A 124 -1.70 21.34 -2.31
CA TRP A 124 -2.28 20.64 -1.16
C TRP A 124 -3.80 20.82 -1.15
N ALA A 125 -4.53 19.75 -0.83
CA ALA A 125 -5.93 19.82 -0.48
C ALA A 125 -6.09 19.53 1.01
N VAL A 126 -6.78 20.41 1.73
CA VAL A 126 -7.09 20.22 3.16
C VAL A 126 -8.57 19.88 3.29
N VAL A 127 -8.85 18.70 3.86
CA VAL A 127 -10.22 18.26 4.13
C VAL A 127 -10.49 18.38 5.62
N THR A 128 -11.43 19.24 5.99
CA THR A 128 -11.83 19.44 7.39
C THR A 128 -13.19 18.79 7.65
N VAL A 129 -13.25 17.89 8.63
CA VAL A 129 -14.50 17.31 9.14
C VAL A 129 -14.91 18.06 10.41
N ARG A 130 -16.20 18.38 10.53
CA ARG A 130 -16.77 19.10 11.68
C ARG A 130 -17.97 18.34 12.23
N GLY A 131 -18.22 18.47 13.54
CA GLY A 131 -19.43 18.04 14.24
C GLY A 131 -19.64 18.93 15.45
N ALA A 132 -20.89 19.26 15.81
CA ALA A 132 -21.15 20.17 16.92
C ALA A 132 -20.99 19.47 18.28
N VAL A 133 -21.24 18.15 18.31
CA VAL A 133 -21.03 17.28 19.46
C VAL A 133 -20.25 16.02 19.07
N PRO A 134 -19.62 15.30 20.02
CA PRO A 134 -18.78 14.14 19.71
C PRO A 134 -19.48 13.05 18.87
N PRO A 135 -20.74 12.65 19.13
CA PRO A 135 -21.41 11.64 18.29
C PRO A 135 -21.57 12.06 16.82
N GLU A 136 -21.91 13.33 16.57
CA GLU A 136 -22.05 13.88 15.21
C GLU A 136 -20.70 13.96 14.49
N PHE A 137 -19.64 14.29 15.23
CA PHE A 137 -18.28 14.31 14.68
C PHE A 137 -17.86 12.92 14.23
N GLU A 138 -18.06 11.89 15.06
CA GLU A 138 -17.72 10.50 14.72
C GLU A 138 -18.51 9.99 13.50
N GLU A 139 -19.81 10.31 13.43
CA GLU A 139 -20.63 9.96 12.26
C GLU A 139 -20.11 10.65 10.98
N SER A 140 -19.78 11.93 11.08
CA SER A 140 -19.24 12.71 9.95
C SER A 140 -17.85 12.23 9.53
N LEU A 141 -17.01 11.83 10.51
CA LEU A 141 -15.70 11.27 10.27
C LEU A 141 -15.79 9.91 9.57
N GLY A 142 -16.69 9.03 10.02
CA GLY A 142 -16.96 7.75 9.35
C GLY A 142 -17.42 7.93 7.91
N ARG A 143 -18.39 8.84 7.68
CA ARG A 143 -18.88 9.18 6.34
C ARG A 143 -17.80 9.75 5.43
N MET A 144 -16.90 10.58 5.97
CA MET A 144 -15.75 11.11 5.24
C MET A 144 -14.77 10.00 4.87
N ARG A 145 -14.39 9.14 5.83
CA ARG A 145 -13.48 8.01 5.59
C ARG A 145 -14.00 7.08 4.49
N GLY A 146 -15.30 6.81 4.47
CA GLY A 146 -15.93 6.00 3.42
C GLY A 146 -15.96 6.66 2.03
N ARG A 147 -15.82 7.99 1.94
CA ARG A 147 -15.85 8.75 0.67
C ARG A 147 -14.47 9.16 0.16
N MET A 148 -13.46 9.08 1.01
CA MET A 148 -12.11 9.52 0.67
C MET A 148 -11.56 8.82 -0.58
N ARG A 149 -11.83 7.52 -0.76
CA ARG A 149 -11.35 6.81 -1.95
C ARG A 149 -11.96 7.35 -3.24
N ALA A 150 -13.24 7.70 -3.22
CA ALA A 150 -13.92 8.31 -4.37
C ALA A 150 -13.35 9.70 -4.70
N LEU A 151 -13.04 10.50 -3.67
CA LEU A 151 -12.36 11.79 -3.86
C LEU A 151 -10.98 11.62 -4.50
N LEU A 152 -10.16 10.68 -3.99
CA LEU A 152 -8.85 10.40 -4.56
C LEU A 152 -8.96 9.94 -6.02
N GLY A 153 -9.90 9.05 -6.34
CA GLY A 153 -10.12 8.60 -7.71
C GLY A 153 -10.55 9.74 -8.65
N ALA A 154 -11.37 10.67 -8.18
CA ALA A 154 -11.76 11.85 -8.96
C ALA A 154 -10.59 12.80 -9.22
N LEU A 155 -9.67 12.96 -8.25
CA LEU A 155 -8.45 13.76 -8.41
C LEU A 155 -7.42 13.08 -9.33
N GLU A 156 -7.38 11.75 -9.36
CA GLU A 156 -6.51 10.98 -10.27
C GLU A 156 -6.96 11.07 -11.74
N ALA A 157 -8.26 11.34 -11.98
CA ALA A 157 -8.85 11.36 -13.32
C ALA A 157 -8.91 12.75 -13.98
N GLY A 158 -8.70 13.84 -13.22
CA GLY A 158 -8.75 15.23 -13.69
C GLY A 158 -7.39 15.75 -14.10
#